data_AF-R5NTT1-F1
#
_entry.id   AF-R5NTT1-F1
#
_cell.length_a   1.000
_cell.length_b   1.000
_cell.length_c   1.000
_cell.angle_alpha   90.00
_cell.angle_beta   90.00
_cell.angle_gamma   90.00
#
_symmetry.space_group_name_H-M   'P 1'
#
loop_
_entity.id
_entity.type
_entity.pdbx_description
1 polymer ?
#
loop_
_entity_poly.entity_id
_entity_poly.type
_entity_poly.pdbx_seq_one_letter_code
_entity_poly.pdbx_strand_id
1 'polypeptide(L)'
;MKVNEIFTVEREVSPSIGTNYFLVRLEGGLALLEEGTRSEPGEYRIGAPLKKYFVFKCLEPGEAAIQFAFFRASSPDDLLYEEVLPIQIEKNADLDSTLPGGWSPRRPLTEEDRKLFETVMKGWCGATYDPICVSSQIVAGTNYRFTCKVTTATEISKTYHAIVAVFEPLPNEGKPYITDIIRLLGV
;
A
#
# COMPACT_ATOMS: atom_id res chain seq x y z
N MET A 1 -5.71 15.75 5.74
CA MET A 1 -6.38 14.46 5.50
C MET A 1 -5.93 13.49 6.57
N LYS A 2 -6.68 12.41 6.85
CA LYS A 2 -6.30 11.42 7.87
C LYS A 2 -5.82 10.12 7.23
N VAL A 3 -4.97 9.37 7.93
CA VAL A 3 -4.60 8.01 7.53
C VAL A 3 -5.87 7.17 7.34
N ASN A 4 -5.90 6.40 6.25
CA ASN A 4 -7.02 5.63 5.68
C ASN A 4 -8.15 6.42 5.00
N GLU A 5 -8.09 7.76 4.98
CA GLU A 5 -9.04 8.56 4.21
C GLU A 5 -8.81 8.37 2.69
N ILE A 6 -9.92 8.34 1.94
CA ILE A 6 -9.92 8.31 0.48
C ILE A 6 -10.47 9.63 -0.03
N PHE A 7 -9.83 10.20 -1.03
CA PHE A 7 -10.29 11.43 -1.66
C PHE A 7 -10.13 11.38 -3.17
N THR A 8 -10.93 12.21 -3.86
CA THR A 8 -10.93 12.30 -5.32
C THR A 8 -10.52 13.70 -5.74
N VAL A 9 -9.65 13.76 -6.73
CA VAL A 9 -9.28 15.00 -7.41
C VAL A 9 -9.81 14.95 -8.84
N GLU A 10 -10.51 15.99 -9.27
CA GLU A 10 -11.12 16.07 -10.60
C GLU A 10 -10.54 17.20 -11.44
N ARG A 11 -10.49 16.98 -12.75
CA ARG A 11 -10.17 17.98 -13.77
C ARG A 11 -11.12 17.85 -14.95
N GLU A 12 -11.43 18.97 -15.58
CA GLU A 12 -12.13 18.97 -16.86
C GLU A 12 -11.15 18.69 -18.00
N VAL A 13 -11.52 17.78 -18.90
CA VAL A 13 -10.70 17.37 -20.05
C VAL A 13 -11.54 17.24 -21.30
N SER A 14 -10.92 17.40 -22.46
CA SER A 14 -11.55 17.16 -23.76
C SER A 14 -10.75 16.13 -24.54
N PRO A 15 -10.91 14.81 -24.25
CA PRO A 15 -10.10 13.77 -24.89
C PRO A 15 -10.27 13.69 -26.40
N SER A 16 -11.39 14.20 -26.93
CA SER A 16 -11.70 14.30 -28.37
C SER A 16 -10.66 15.10 -29.17
N ILE A 17 -9.98 16.06 -28.53
CA ILE A 17 -8.89 16.84 -29.14
C ILE A 17 -7.50 16.37 -28.67
N GLY A 18 -7.43 15.23 -27.98
CA GLY A 18 -6.20 14.58 -27.53
C GLY A 18 -5.55 15.18 -26.28
N THR A 19 -6.16 16.18 -25.64
CA THR A 19 -5.66 16.80 -24.41
C THR A 19 -6.14 16.07 -23.17
N ASN A 20 -5.26 15.88 -22.19
CA ASN A 20 -5.58 15.16 -20.95
C ASN A 20 -4.69 15.63 -19.77
N TYR A 21 -5.09 15.27 -18.56
CA TYR A 21 -4.26 15.41 -17.35
C TYR A 21 -3.63 14.07 -16.99
N PHE A 22 -2.38 14.13 -16.59
CA PHE A 22 -1.60 12.98 -16.15
C PHE A 22 -0.97 13.26 -14.79
N LEU A 23 -0.98 12.28 -13.90
CA LEU A 23 -0.27 12.34 -12.63
C LEU A 23 1.23 12.21 -12.88
N VAL A 24 1.99 13.26 -12.59
CA VAL A 24 3.44 13.32 -12.83
C VAL A 24 4.27 13.35 -11.55
N ARG A 25 3.63 13.60 -10.40
CA ARG A 25 4.24 13.50 -9.07
C ARG A 25 3.25 12.86 -8.11
N LEU A 26 3.70 11.83 -7.39
CA LEU A 26 3.01 11.21 -6.27
C LEU A 26 4.05 10.95 -5.19
N GLU A 27 4.01 11.73 -4.11
CA GLU A 27 5.02 11.73 -3.05
C GLU A 27 4.37 11.49 -1.67
N GLY A 28 5.17 10.96 -0.75
CA GLY A 28 4.77 10.72 0.64
C GLY A 28 3.81 9.54 0.80
N GLY A 29 3.01 9.58 1.87
CA GLY A 29 2.10 8.50 2.28
C GLY A 29 0.83 8.36 1.43
N LEU A 30 0.88 8.59 0.12
CA LEU A 30 -0.27 8.52 -0.79
C LEU A 30 -0.14 7.35 -1.77
N ALA A 31 -1.29 6.72 -2.07
CA ALA A 31 -1.42 5.79 -3.18
C ALA A 31 -2.55 6.20 -4.12
N LEU A 32 -2.28 6.19 -5.43
CA LEU A 32 -3.33 6.26 -6.45
C LEU A 32 -4.04 4.90 -6.50
N LEU A 33 -5.34 4.89 -6.23
CA LEU A 33 -6.18 3.69 -6.31
C LEU A 33 -6.80 3.51 -7.69
N GLU A 34 -7.26 4.60 -8.27
CA GLU A 34 -8.00 4.59 -9.52
C GLU A 34 -7.78 5.89 -10.27
N GLU A 35 -7.69 5.81 -11.59
CA GLU A 35 -7.87 6.95 -12.47
C GLU A 35 -8.85 6.61 -13.59
N GLY A 36 -9.63 7.58 -14.02
CA GLY A 36 -10.62 7.35 -15.07
C GLY A 36 -11.20 8.65 -15.60
N THR A 37 -12.05 8.53 -16.61
CA THR A 37 -12.82 9.64 -17.17
C THR A 37 -14.29 9.31 -17.13
N ARG A 38 -15.13 10.27 -16.72
CA ARG A 38 -16.58 10.12 -16.70
C ARG A 38 -17.26 11.34 -17.32
N SER A 39 -18.41 11.13 -17.94
CA SER A 39 -19.30 12.22 -18.34
C SER A 39 -20.07 12.72 -17.12
N GLU A 40 -20.42 14.00 -17.12
CA GLU A 40 -21.40 14.52 -16.15
C GLU A 40 -22.76 13.83 -16.34
N PRO A 41 -23.47 13.44 -15.26
CA PRO A 41 -24.79 12.85 -15.36
C PRO A 41 -25.76 13.77 -16.12
N GLY A 42 -26.33 13.26 -17.22
CA GLY A 42 -27.27 14.02 -18.06
C GLY A 42 -26.63 14.83 -19.20
N GLU A 43 -25.30 14.88 -19.29
CA GLU A 43 -24.57 15.60 -20.35
C GLU A 43 -23.91 14.66 -21.36
N TYR A 44 -24.65 13.65 -21.83
CA TYR A 44 -24.12 12.74 -22.86
C TYR A 44 -24.20 13.38 -24.26
N ARG A 45 -23.14 14.10 -24.64
CA ARG A 45 -22.96 14.66 -25.99
C ARG A 45 -21.60 14.27 -26.54
N ILE A 46 -21.58 13.87 -27.81
CA ILE A 46 -20.33 13.53 -28.51
C ILE A 46 -19.42 14.78 -28.52
N GLY A 47 -18.19 14.61 -28.04
CA GLY A 47 -17.18 15.66 -28.02
C GLY A 47 -17.32 16.70 -26.90
N ALA A 48 -18.30 16.55 -26.00
CA ALA A 48 -18.37 17.39 -24.80
C ALA A 48 -17.19 17.14 -23.86
N PRO A 49 -16.81 18.14 -23.05
CA PRO A 49 -15.83 17.94 -21.98
C PRO A 49 -16.25 16.81 -21.04
N LEU A 50 -15.27 16.07 -20.55
CA LEU A 50 -15.42 15.00 -19.57
C LEU A 50 -14.68 15.40 -18.28
N LYS A 51 -15.01 14.71 -17.19
CA LYS A 51 -14.27 14.78 -15.94
C LYS A 51 -13.23 13.67 -15.87
N LYS A 52 -11.95 14.02 -15.86
CA LYS A 52 -10.87 13.13 -15.44
C LYS A 52 -10.81 13.13 -13.92
N TYR A 53 -10.83 11.95 -13.31
CA TYR A 53 -10.77 11.80 -11.87
C TYR A 53 -9.60 10.90 -11.46
N PHE A 54 -9.06 11.19 -10.28
CA PHE A 54 -8.00 10.44 -9.63
C PHE A 54 -8.41 10.19 -8.18
N VAL A 55 -8.46 8.92 -7.79
CA VAL A 55 -8.82 8.49 -6.44
C VAL A 55 -7.56 8.12 -5.68
N PHE A 56 -7.33 8.77 -4.55
CA PHE A 56 -6.15 8.56 -3.72
C PHE A 56 -6.54 8.00 -2.36
N LYS A 57 -5.64 7.21 -1.76
CA LYS A 57 -5.73 6.75 -0.38
C LYS A 57 -4.54 7.27 0.43
N CYS A 58 -4.83 7.82 1.60
CA CYS A 58 -3.82 8.17 2.60
C CYS A 58 -3.38 6.91 3.36
N LEU A 59 -2.11 6.53 3.24
CA LEU A 59 -1.54 5.31 3.83
C LEU A 59 -0.71 5.61 5.08
N GLU A 60 0.12 6.64 5.02
CA GLU A 60 1.08 6.97 6.09
C GLU A 60 0.96 8.44 6.48
N PRO A 61 1.12 8.77 7.78
CA PRO A 61 1.09 10.14 8.23
C PRO A 61 2.34 10.89 7.78
N GLY A 62 2.22 12.20 7.57
CA GLY A 62 3.31 13.07 7.17
C GLY A 62 2.97 13.96 5.99
N GLU A 63 4.00 14.58 5.44
CA GLU A 63 3.88 15.43 4.25
C GLU A 63 3.80 14.56 3.00
N ALA A 64 2.87 14.90 2.13
CA ALA A 64 2.66 14.27 0.85
C ALA A 64 2.40 15.35 -0.21
N ALA A 65 2.56 14.98 -1.48
CA ALA A 65 2.32 15.91 -2.57
C ALA A 65 1.86 15.19 -3.83
N ILE A 66 1.00 15.87 -4.59
CA ILE A 66 0.60 15.44 -5.94
C ILE A 66 0.82 16.58 -6.92
N GLN A 67 1.14 16.24 -8.17
CA GLN A 67 1.23 17.22 -9.26
C GLN A 67 0.69 16.58 -10.53
N PHE A 68 -0.08 17.35 -11.27
CA PHE A 68 -0.58 16.97 -12.58
C PHE A 68 0.11 17.76 -13.69
N ALA A 69 0.19 17.15 -14.86
CA ALA A 69 0.56 17.82 -16.08
C ALA A 69 -0.56 17.70 -17.11
N PHE A 70 -0.85 18.80 -17.78
CA PHE A 70 -1.76 18.87 -18.91
C PHE A 70 -0.95 18.90 -20.20
N PHE A 71 -1.20 17.96 -21.10
CA PHE A 71 -0.60 17.96 -22.43
C PHE A 71 -1.41 17.12 -23.41
N ARG A 72 -1.10 17.27 -24.69
CA ARG A 72 -1.60 16.40 -25.75
C ARG A 72 -0.68 15.19 -25.91
N ALA A 73 -1.19 13.98 -25.77
CA ALA A 73 -0.36 12.77 -25.81
C ALA A 73 0.38 12.57 -27.14
N SER A 74 -0.16 13.07 -28.26
CA SER A 74 0.44 12.98 -29.59
C SER A 74 1.42 14.11 -29.93
N SER A 75 1.47 15.19 -29.14
CA SER A 75 2.40 16.31 -29.31
C SER A 75 2.64 16.93 -27.93
N PRO A 76 3.75 16.56 -27.26
CA PRO A 76 4.05 17.01 -25.90
C PRO A 76 4.54 18.47 -25.84
N ASP A 77 4.60 19.17 -26.97
CA ASP A 77 5.08 20.56 -27.04
C ASP A 77 4.19 21.54 -26.25
N ASP A 78 2.94 21.13 -25.96
CA ASP A 78 1.95 21.88 -25.18
C ASP A 78 1.93 21.46 -23.68
N LEU A 79 3.07 21.02 -23.13
CA LEU A 79 3.18 20.57 -21.74
C LEU A 79 3.04 21.72 -20.72
N LEU A 80 2.02 21.62 -19.87
CA LEU A 80 1.76 22.53 -18.77
C LEU A 80 1.74 21.76 -17.45
N TYR A 81 2.61 22.14 -16.52
CA TYR A 81 2.58 21.62 -15.16
C TYR A 81 1.61 22.45 -14.30
N GLU A 82 0.74 21.78 -13.56
CA GLU A 82 0.03 22.42 -12.47
C GLU A 82 0.96 22.71 -11.29
N GLU A 83 0.52 23.59 -10.40
CA GLU A 83 1.17 23.76 -9.10
C GLU A 83 1.19 22.43 -8.34
N VAL A 84 2.27 22.20 -7.60
CA VAL A 84 2.35 21.05 -6.70
C VAL A 84 1.34 21.27 -5.58
N LEU A 85 0.44 20.30 -5.40
CA LEU A 85 -0.57 20.32 -4.35
C LEU A 85 -0.01 19.63 -3.09
N PRO A 86 0.36 20.39 -2.04
CA PRO A 86 0.81 19.80 -0.79
C PRO A 86 -0.38 19.21 -0.02
N ILE A 87 -0.17 18.05 0.57
CA ILE A 87 -1.18 17.31 1.34
C ILE A 87 -0.56 16.93 2.68
N GLN A 88 -1.20 17.32 3.78
CA GLN A 88 -0.82 16.90 5.11
C GLN A 88 -1.69 15.72 5.56
N ILE A 89 -1.04 14.61 5.94
CA ILE A 89 -1.71 13.39 6.40
C ILE A 89 -1.51 13.25 7.91
N GLU A 90 -2.60 13.35 8.65
CA GLU A 90 -2.64 13.21 10.11
C GLU A 90 -2.84 11.75 10.51
N LYS A 91 -2.23 11.33 11.61
CA LYS A 91 -2.51 10.02 12.21
C LYS A 91 -3.98 9.94 12.61
N ASN A 92 -4.59 8.80 12.32
CA ASN A 92 -5.92 8.49 12.82
C ASN A 92 -5.79 7.80 14.18
N ALA A 93 -6.14 8.50 15.27
CA ALA A 93 -6.00 8.00 16.64
C ALA A 93 -7.02 6.91 17.00
N ASP A 94 -8.07 6.73 16.20
CA ASP A 94 -9.24 5.91 16.57
C ASP A 94 -9.24 4.50 15.95
N LEU A 95 -8.18 4.11 15.25
CA LEU A 95 -8.13 2.83 14.50
C LEU A 95 -7.41 1.68 15.23
N ASP A 96 -7.20 1.81 16.54
CA ASP A 96 -6.49 0.83 17.40
C ASP A 96 -7.42 -0.20 18.06
N SER A 97 -8.62 -0.44 17.52
CA SER A 97 -9.49 -1.50 18.04
C SER A 97 -9.15 -2.85 17.42
N THR A 98 -8.57 -3.75 18.23
CA THR A 98 -8.32 -5.15 17.88
C THR A 98 -9.65 -5.89 17.75
N LEU A 99 -10.28 -5.81 16.58
CA LEU A 99 -11.51 -6.54 16.27
C LEU A 99 -11.21 -8.03 16.13
N PRO A 100 -11.94 -8.94 16.81
CA PRO A 100 -11.82 -10.38 16.59
C PRO A 100 -12.02 -10.74 15.11
N GLY A 101 -11.14 -11.55 14.56
CA GLY A 101 -11.12 -11.89 13.13
C GLY A 101 -10.60 -10.78 12.20
N GLY A 102 -10.33 -9.57 12.68
CA GLY A 102 -9.65 -8.51 11.92
C GLY A 102 -8.13 -8.60 12.02
N TRP A 103 -7.43 -8.23 10.95
CA TRP A 103 -5.97 -8.02 11.02
C TRP A 103 -5.68 -6.67 11.66
N SER A 104 -4.77 -6.64 12.63
CA SER A 104 -4.24 -5.41 13.20
C SER A 104 -3.37 -4.65 12.18
N PRO A 105 -3.21 -3.33 12.35
CA PRO A 105 -2.23 -2.57 11.60
C PRO A 105 -0.82 -3.16 11.77
N ARG A 106 0.05 -2.94 10.78
CA ARG A 106 1.47 -3.30 10.94
C ARG A 106 2.07 -2.47 12.06
N ARG A 107 2.74 -3.14 12.99
CA ARG A 107 3.44 -2.52 14.11
C ARG A 107 4.88 -3.02 14.20
N PRO A 108 5.78 -2.27 14.86
CA PRO A 108 7.10 -2.78 15.21
C PRO A 108 7.00 -4.08 16.02
N LEU A 109 8.03 -4.94 15.90
CA LEU A 109 8.11 -6.17 16.68
C LEU A 109 8.34 -5.86 18.16
N THR A 110 7.57 -6.51 19.02
CA THR A 110 7.91 -6.63 20.45
C THR A 110 8.96 -7.73 20.65
N GLU A 111 9.44 -7.86 21.88
CA GLU A 111 10.39 -8.92 22.25
C GLU A 111 9.75 -10.32 22.13
N GLU A 112 8.46 -10.44 22.43
CA GLU A 112 7.69 -11.68 22.28
C GLU A 112 7.56 -12.08 20.82
N ASP A 113 7.27 -11.13 19.92
CA ASP A 113 7.18 -11.38 18.49
C ASP A 113 8.52 -11.91 17.93
N ARG A 114 9.65 -11.37 18.41
CA ARG A 114 11.00 -11.81 18.02
C ARG A 114 11.26 -13.24 18.47
N LYS A 115 10.97 -13.56 19.74
CA LYS A 115 11.13 -14.92 20.28
C LYS A 115 10.24 -15.94 19.56
N LEU A 116 9.00 -15.56 19.26
CA LEU A 116 8.08 -16.39 18.48
C LEU A 116 8.67 -16.66 17.09
N PHE A 117 9.12 -15.60 16.40
CA PHE A 117 9.70 -15.70 15.07
C PHE A 117 10.96 -16.58 15.06
N GLU A 118 11.89 -16.36 15.99
CA GLU A 118 13.10 -17.19 16.13
C GLU A 118 12.76 -18.66 16.39
N THR A 119 11.75 -18.93 17.21
CA THR A 119 11.30 -20.29 17.53
C THR A 119 10.78 -21.00 16.29
N VAL A 120 9.94 -20.35 15.48
CA VAL A 120 9.34 -20.97 14.29
C VAL A 120 10.29 -21.06 13.09
N MET A 121 11.24 -20.11 12.99
CA MET A 121 12.27 -20.12 11.95
C MET A 121 13.45 -21.04 12.27
N LYS A 122 13.54 -21.55 13.50
CA LYS A 122 14.62 -22.46 13.89
C LYS A 122 14.66 -23.70 13.00
N GLY A 123 15.77 -23.90 12.32
CA GLY A 123 15.98 -25.03 11.40
C GLY A 123 15.62 -24.76 9.94
N TRP A 124 15.10 -23.57 9.61
CA TRP A 124 14.93 -23.14 8.23
C TRP A 124 16.27 -22.69 7.63
N CYS A 125 16.58 -23.20 6.45
CA CYS A 125 17.84 -22.96 5.73
C CYS A 125 17.58 -22.47 4.30
N GLY A 126 18.60 -21.92 3.64
CA GLY A 126 18.54 -21.49 2.24
C GLY A 126 18.26 -19.99 2.03
N ALA A 127 17.75 -19.29 3.06
CA ALA A 127 17.69 -17.84 3.09
C ALA A 127 17.65 -17.32 4.54
N THR A 128 18.18 -16.12 4.76
CA THR A 128 18.06 -15.39 6.02
C THR A 128 16.82 -14.51 5.96
N TYR A 129 15.95 -14.62 6.96
CA TYR A 129 14.74 -13.80 7.10
C TYR A 129 14.90 -12.86 8.29
N ASP A 130 14.93 -11.55 8.03
CA ASP A 130 15.02 -10.50 9.04
C ASP A 130 13.67 -9.79 9.17
N PRO A 131 12.92 -9.97 10.27
CA PRO A 131 11.58 -9.42 10.41
C PRO A 131 11.62 -7.91 10.71
N ILE A 132 10.90 -7.13 9.90
CA ILE A 132 10.84 -5.66 9.96
C ILE A 132 9.64 -5.19 10.79
N CYS A 133 8.47 -5.80 10.55
CA CYS A 133 7.23 -5.48 11.25
C CYS A 133 6.28 -6.68 11.25
N VAL A 134 5.26 -6.62 12.11
CA VAL A 134 4.27 -7.69 12.28
C VAL A 134 2.85 -7.12 12.28
N SER A 135 1.92 -7.90 11.75
CA SER A 135 0.47 -7.74 11.98
C SER A 135 -0.07 -9.04 12.55
N SER A 136 -1.07 -8.95 13.42
CA SER A 136 -1.70 -10.09 14.08
C SER A 136 -3.21 -10.12 13.86
N GLN A 137 -3.82 -11.29 13.99
CA GLN A 137 -5.27 -11.48 13.93
C GLN A 137 -5.68 -12.49 14.99
N ILE A 138 -6.61 -12.09 15.86
CA ILE A 138 -7.16 -12.97 16.90
C ILE A 138 -8.21 -13.88 16.28
N VAL A 139 -8.03 -15.20 16.42
CA VAL A 139 -8.94 -16.27 15.97
C VAL A 139 -9.09 -17.30 17.12
N ALA A 140 -9.27 -18.59 16.82
CA ALA A 140 -9.08 -19.68 17.81
C ALA A 140 -7.58 -19.93 18.04
N GLY A 141 -6.89 -18.93 18.58
CA GLY A 141 -5.43 -18.78 18.53
C GLY A 141 -5.06 -17.41 17.95
N THR A 142 -3.84 -17.26 17.47
CA THR A 142 -3.38 -16.02 16.84
C THR A 142 -2.66 -16.29 15.54
N ASN A 143 -3.11 -15.66 14.47
CA ASN A 143 -2.35 -15.60 13.22
C ASN A 143 -1.41 -14.39 13.29
N TYR A 144 -0.17 -14.56 12.87
CA TYR A 144 0.82 -13.49 12.68
C TYR A 144 1.28 -13.45 11.23
N ARG A 145 1.59 -12.25 10.74
CA ARG A 145 2.23 -12.00 9.45
C ARG A 145 3.44 -11.12 9.67
N PHE A 146 4.62 -11.72 9.54
CA PHE A 146 5.90 -11.04 9.65
C PHE A 146 6.34 -10.57 8.27
N THR A 147 6.46 -9.26 8.07
CA THR A 147 7.10 -8.72 6.87
C THR A 147 8.60 -8.77 7.08
N CYS A 148 9.28 -9.58 6.28
CA CYS A 148 10.70 -9.84 6.41
C CYS A 148 11.49 -9.26 5.23
N LYS A 149 12.71 -8.80 5.48
CA LYS A 149 13.75 -8.69 4.46
C LYS A 149 14.42 -10.05 4.33
N VAL A 150 14.41 -10.62 3.13
CA VAL A 150 14.95 -11.94 2.85
C VAL A 150 16.22 -11.81 2.04
N THR A 151 17.26 -12.53 2.43
CA THR A 151 18.53 -12.63 1.68
C THR A 151 18.82 -14.08 1.37
N THR A 152 18.91 -14.45 0.09
CA THR A 152 19.16 -15.84 -0.32
C THR A 152 20.59 -16.27 -0.02
N ALA A 153 20.77 -17.51 0.43
CA ALA A 153 22.07 -18.11 0.67
C ALA A 153 22.66 -18.74 -0.62
N THR A 154 22.68 -17.96 -1.70
CA THR A 154 23.22 -18.34 -3.01
C THR A 154 24.49 -17.55 -3.32
N GLU A 155 25.36 -18.05 -4.20
CA GLU A 155 26.61 -17.35 -4.61
C GLU A 155 26.33 -15.91 -5.06
N ILE A 156 25.26 -15.74 -5.86
CA ILE A 156 24.68 -14.43 -6.16
C ILE A 156 23.49 -14.23 -5.23
N SER A 157 23.69 -13.56 -4.11
CA SER A 157 22.63 -13.28 -3.15
C SER A 157 21.58 -12.35 -3.75
N LYS A 158 20.30 -12.70 -3.62
CA LYS A 158 19.17 -11.83 -3.96
C LYS A 158 18.48 -11.37 -2.69
N THR A 159 18.16 -10.09 -2.63
CA THR A 159 17.37 -9.51 -1.56
C THR A 159 15.96 -9.21 -2.04
N TYR A 160 14.95 -9.61 -1.28
CA TYR A 160 13.54 -9.30 -1.55
C TYR A 160 12.75 -9.24 -0.24
N HIS A 161 11.49 -8.83 -0.31
CA HIS A 161 10.59 -8.87 0.85
C HIS A 161 9.69 -10.11 0.78
N ALA A 162 9.37 -10.69 1.94
CA ALA A 162 8.41 -11.78 2.06
C ALA A 162 7.53 -11.60 3.29
N ILE A 163 6.33 -12.16 3.24
CA ILE A 163 5.47 -12.32 4.41
C ILE A 163 5.61 -13.76 4.89
N VAL A 164 6.08 -13.94 6.12
CA VAL A 164 6.07 -15.22 6.82
C VAL A 164 4.80 -15.26 7.68
N ALA A 165 3.87 -16.14 7.32
CA ALA A 165 2.64 -16.36 8.05
C ALA A 165 2.86 -17.45 9.11
N VAL A 166 2.49 -17.14 10.35
CA VAL A 166 2.66 -18.02 11.51
C VAL A 166 1.32 -18.17 12.20
N PHE A 167 1.00 -19.38 12.63
CA PHE A 167 -0.13 -19.63 13.50
C PHE A 167 0.37 -20.08 14.88
N GLU A 168 -0.11 -19.39 15.91
CA GLU A 168 0.06 -19.72 17.31
C GLU A 168 -1.25 -20.28 17.85
N PRO A 169 -1.34 -21.60 18.11
CA PRO A 169 -2.51 -22.22 18.73
C PRO A 169 -2.75 -21.68 20.16
N LEU A 170 -3.93 -21.94 20.72
CA LEU A 170 -4.20 -21.62 22.12
C LEU A 170 -3.25 -22.38 23.06
N PRO A 171 -3.04 -21.87 24.30
CA PRO A 171 -2.23 -22.59 25.29
C PRO A 171 -2.72 -24.03 25.45
N ASN A 172 -1.78 -24.98 25.33
CA ASN A 172 -2.00 -26.44 25.37
C ASN A 172 -2.53 -27.10 24.09
N GLU A 173 -2.71 -26.38 22.98
CA GLU A 173 -3.20 -26.96 21.72
C GLU A 173 -2.08 -27.26 20.69
N GLY A 174 -0.85 -26.81 20.95
CA GLY A 174 0.29 -27.10 20.09
C GLY A 174 1.43 -26.09 20.22
N LYS A 175 2.46 -26.27 19.39
CA LYS A 175 3.54 -25.29 19.22
C LYS A 175 3.22 -24.38 18.03
N PRO A 176 3.68 -23.12 18.04
CA PRO A 176 3.54 -22.25 16.87
C PRO A 176 4.28 -22.83 15.66
N TYR A 177 3.73 -22.63 14.46
CA TYR A 177 4.33 -23.10 13.22
C TYR A 177 4.05 -22.15 12.05
N ILE A 178 4.92 -22.21 11.04
CA ILE A 178 4.77 -21.45 9.80
C ILE A 178 3.68 -22.09 8.97
N THR A 179 2.69 -21.30 8.56
CA THR A 179 1.60 -21.74 7.68
C THR A 179 1.89 -21.44 6.22
N ASP A 180 2.56 -20.33 5.92
CA ASP A 180 2.88 -19.92 4.56
C ASP A 180 4.07 -18.95 4.50
N ILE A 181 4.77 -18.91 3.38
CA ILE A 181 5.80 -17.90 3.08
C ILE A 181 5.53 -17.33 1.68
N ILE A 182 5.08 -16.08 1.66
CA ILE A 182 4.66 -15.39 0.45
C ILE A 182 5.72 -14.38 0.06
N ARG A 183 6.41 -14.61 -1.06
CA ARG A 183 7.34 -13.61 -1.62
C ARG A 183 6.55 -12.41 -2.14
N LEU A 184 6.91 -11.21 -1.69
CA LEU A 184 6.46 -9.96 -2.29
C LEU A 184 7.31 -9.72 -3.54
N LEU A 185 6.71 -9.89 -4.71
CA LEU A 185 7.35 -9.58 -5.98
C LEU A 185 7.42 -8.05 -6.10
N GLY A 186 8.63 -7.50 -5.94
CA GLY A 186 8.93 -6.19 -6.50
C GLY A 186 9.07 -6.36 -8.00
N VAL A 187 8.24 -5.65 -8.76
CA VAL A 187 8.39 -5.52 -10.22
C VAL A 187 9.47 -4.51 -10.51
#